data_AF-A0A523S826-F1
#
_entry.id   AF-A0A523S826-F1
#
_cell.length_a   1.000
_cell.length_b   1.000
_cell.length_c   1.000
_cell.angle_alpha   90.00
_cell.angle_beta   90.00
_cell.angle_gamma   90.00
#
_symmetry.space_group_name_H-M   'P 1'
#
loop_
_entity.id
_entity.type
_entity.pdbx_description
1 polymer ?
#
loop_
_entity_poly.entity_id
_entity_poly.type
_entity_poly.pdbx_seq_one_letter_code
_entity_poly.pdbx_strand_id
1 'polypeptide(L)'
;MRIVRDLEAAKSLLLKRSPIELAAGSPALKQRIRDVFSRELTLDEAVGRILSEVRARGDSALFDYGRSIDGVELSQLEVTQEEIAQSRSAVGKELMSALELAAERVRSFHVAQKRNLGLEFVEGGLGFLVRPLERVGIYVPGGKASYPSTVLMTAIPARVAGVGEVVVATPPAPDGTVPAATLAAAGIAGVDRIFKVGGAQAVAAMAYGTESVPRVDKICGPGNIFVTLAKKQVYGIVAIDGLYGPTETVILADDSANPVFCAADLLAQAE
;
A
#
# COMPACT_ATOMS: atom_id res chain seq x y z
N MET A 1 20.93 7.89 16.75
CA MET A 1 21.96 7.29 15.87
C MET A 1 22.92 6.46 16.72
N ARG A 2 23.10 5.17 16.42
CA ARG A 2 24.04 4.30 17.12
C ARG A 2 25.30 4.15 16.26
N ILE A 3 26.44 4.61 16.76
CA ILE A 3 27.72 4.46 16.06
C ILE A 3 28.32 3.12 16.45
N VAL A 4 28.63 2.27 15.46
CA VAL A 4 29.25 0.96 15.66
C VAL A 4 30.58 0.95 14.89
N ARG A 5 31.69 0.71 15.59
CA ARG A 5 33.04 0.69 15.01
C ARG A 5 33.64 -0.72 14.92
N ASP A 6 33.07 -1.67 15.66
CA ASP A 6 33.52 -3.05 15.72
C ASP A 6 32.70 -3.95 14.78
N LEU A 7 33.38 -4.84 14.06
CA LEU A 7 32.76 -5.70 13.04
C LEU A 7 31.78 -6.72 13.66
N GLU A 8 32.12 -7.31 14.80
CA GLU A 8 31.26 -8.29 15.46
C GLU A 8 30.01 -7.63 16.04
N ALA A 9 30.16 -6.45 16.63
CA ALA A 9 29.03 -5.62 17.05
C ALA A 9 28.14 -5.22 15.86
N ALA A 10 28.72 -4.90 14.71
CA ALA A 10 27.98 -4.55 13.50
C ALA A 10 27.21 -5.77 12.96
N LYS A 11 27.84 -6.95 12.88
CA LYS A 11 27.19 -8.20 12.51
C LYS A 11 26.03 -8.52 13.44
N SER A 12 26.25 -8.45 14.76
CA SER A 12 25.22 -8.71 15.76
C SER A 12 24.02 -7.77 15.63
N LEU A 13 24.26 -6.50 15.33
CA LEU A 13 23.21 -5.52 15.10
C LEU A 13 22.43 -5.80 13.80
N LEU A 14 23.14 -5.98 12.68
CA LEU A 14 22.55 -6.09 11.34
C LEU A 14 21.89 -7.45 11.09
N LEU A 15 22.37 -8.51 11.72
CA LEU A 15 21.82 -9.86 11.55
C LEU A 15 20.67 -10.16 12.52
N LYS A 16 20.31 -9.21 13.40
CA LYS A 16 19.21 -9.39 14.35
C LYS A 16 17.88 -9.44 13.59
N ARG A 17 17.31 -10.64 13.48
CA ARG A 17 15.96 -10.86 12.94
C ARG A 17 14.94 -10.84 14.08
N SER A 18 14.14 -9.79 14.14
CA SER A 18 12.96 -9.76 15.01
C SER A 18 11.74 -10.15 14.19
N PRO A 19 11.00 -11.22 14.56
CA PRO A 19 9.72 -11.53 13.95
C PRO A 19 8.77 -10.34 14.02
N ILE A 20 8.04 -10.08 12.92
CA ILE A 20 7.05 -8.99 12.81
C ILE A 20 5.99 -9.09 13.93
N GLU A 21 5.65 -10.31 14.34
CA GLU A 21 4.70 -10.64 15.42
C GLU A 21 5.18 -10.22 16.82
N LEU A 22 6.50 -10.08 17.00
CA LEU A 22 7.11 -9.70 18.29
C LEU A 22 7.21 -8.19 18.48
N ALA A 23 6.68 -7.39 17.55
CA ALA A 23 6.46 -5.97 17.81
C ALA A 23 5.36 -5.83 18.87
N ALA A 24 5.73 -5.93 20.14
CA ALA A 24 4.85 -5.61 21.25
C ALA A 24 4.30 -4.20 21.01
N GLY A 25 3.02 -4.14 20.63
CA GLY A 25 2.38 -2.88 20.27
C GLY A 25 2.59 -1.85 21.37
N SER A 26 2.82 -0.60 20.99
CA SER A 26 3.01 0.49 21.96
C SER A 26 1.84 0.55 22.94
N PRO A 27 2.02 1.05 24.17
CA PRO A 27 0.92 1.17 25.14
C PRO A 27 -0.29 1.93 24.56
N ALA A 28 -0.04 2.97 23.76
CA ALA A 28 -1.08 3.72 23.05
C ALA A 28 -1.85 2.84 22.03
N LEU A 29 -1.15 1.95 21.33
CA LEU A 29 -1.79 1.04 20.39
C LEU A 29 -2.66 -0.01 21.10
N LYS A 30 -2.17 -0.57 22.22
CA LYS A 30 -2.95 -1.49 23.06
C LYS A 30 -4.22 -0.83 23.59
N GLN A 31 -4.13 0.43 24.01
CA GLN A 31 -5.29 1.20 24.45
C GLN A 31 -6.29 1.37 23.32
N ARG A 32 -5.85 1.81 22.13
CA ARG A 32 -6.74 1.95 20.96
C ARG A 32 -7.45 0.65 20.58
N ILE A 33 -6.76 -0.49 20.63
CA ILE A 33 -7.38 -1.81 20.39
C ILE A 33 -8.48 -2.07 21.42
N ARG A 34 -8.21 -1.78 22.70
CA ARG A 34 -9.21 -1.92 23.76
C ARG A 34 -10.41 -0.99 23.55
N ASP A 35 -10.19 0.24 23.10
CA ASP A 35 -11.26 1.21 22.85
C ASP A 35 -12.17 0.73 21.71
N VAL A 36 -11.59 0.21 20.62
CA VAL A 36 -12.34 -0.28 19.45
C VAL A 36 -13.09 -1.58 19.73
N PHE A 37 -12.47 -2.55 20.41
CA PHE A 37 -13.03 -3.89 20.60
C PHE A 37 -13.62 -4.15 21.98
N SER A 38 -13.52 -3.19 22.91
CA SER A 38 -13.91 -3.31 24.33
C SER A 38 -13.30 -4.51 25.06
N ARG A 39 -12.14 -5.01 24.58
CA ARG A 39 -11.40 -6.13 25.18
C ARG A 39 -9.92 -6.04 24.81
N GLU A 40 -9.07 -6.71 25.58
CA GLU A 40 -7.66 -6.86 25.20
C GLU A 40 -7.52 -7.89 24.08
N LEU A 41 -6.86 -7.50 23.00
CA LEU A 41 -6.50 -8.37 21.88
C LEU A 41 -5.04 -8.16 21.51
N THR A 42 -4.40 -9.22 21.05
CA THR A 42 -3.16 -9.12 20.27
C THR A 42 -3.43 -8.45 18.91
N LEU A 43 -2.37 -8.01 18.23
CA LEU A 43 -2.49 -7.43 16.89
C LEU A 43 -3.10 -8.43 15.90
N ASP A 44 -2.66 -9.69 15.95
CA ASP A 44 -3.18 -10.76 15.12
C ASP A 44 -4.66 -11.06 15.37
N GLU A 45 -5.10 -11.11 16.63
CA GLU A 45 -6.52 -11.31 16.97
C GLU A 45 -7.40 -10.13 16.56
N ALA A 46 -6.90 -8.90 16.74
CA ALA A 46 -7.61 -7.70 16.32
C ALA A 46 -7.80 -7.67 14.80
N VAL A 47 -6.74 -7.96 14.04
CA VAL A 47 -6.80 -8.07 12.57
C VAL A 47 -7.74 -9.19 12.15
N GLY A 48 -7.62 -10.39 12.75
CA GLY A 48 -8.48 -11.53 12.42
C GLY A 48 -9.96 -11.24 12.66
N ARG A 49 -10.28 -10.44 13.69
CA ARG A 49 -11.64 -9.98 13.94
C ARG A 49 -12.14 -8.99 12.90
N ILE A 50 -11.31 -8.01 12.49
CA ILE A 50 -11.68 -7.08 11.42
C ILE A 50 -11.99 -7.85 10.13
N LEU A 51 -11.10 -8.79 9.77
CA LEU A 51 -11.27 -9.61 8.57
C LEU A 51 -12.57 -10.43 8.61
N SER A 52 -12.89 -11.04 9.76
CA SER A 52 -14.10 -11.86 9.89
C SER A 52 -15.38 -11.04 9.88
N GLU A 53 -15.37 -9.85 10.51
CA GLU A 53 -16.52 -8.95 10.51
C GLU A 53 -16.81 -8.37 9.12
N VAL A 54 -15.77 -7.97 8.36
CA VAL A 54 -15.96 -7.51 6.97
C VAL A 54 -16.48 -8.65 6.09
N ARG A 55 -15.95 -9.86 6.24
CA ARG A 55 -16.44 -11.03 5.49
C ARG A 55 -17.91 -11.33 5.78
N ALA A 56 -18.36 -11.11 7.01
CA ALA A 56 -19.73 -11.44 7.43
C ALA A 56 -20.73 -10.33 7.12
N ARG A 57 -20.32 -9.05 7.17
CA ARG A 57 -21.23 -7.89 7.14
C ARG A 57 -21.01 -6.93 5.96
N GLY A 58 -20.00 -7.17 5.12
CA GLY A 58 -19.74 -6.34 3.94
C GLY A 58 -19.51 -4.87 4.29
N ASP A 59 -20.12 -3.99 3.50
CA ASP A 59 -20.01 -2.53 3.61
C ASP A 59 -20.40 -2.00 4.99
N SER A 60 -21.35 -2.64 5.68
CA SER A 60 -21.75 -2.23 7.03
C SER A 60 -20.56 -2.23 8.00
N ALA A 61 -19.69 -3.24 7.93
CA ALA A 61 -18.47 -3.26 8.74
C ALA A 61 -17.48 -2.17 8.31
N LEU A 62 -17.40 -1.86 7.01
CA LEU A 62 -16.51 -0.81 6.50
C LEU A 62 -16.90 0.57 7.04
N PHE A 63 -18.20 0.90 7.04
CA PHE A 63 -18.70 2.14 7.63
C PHE A 63 -18.47 2.20 9.15
N ASP A 64 -18.68 1.09 9.86
CA ASP A 64 -18.43 1.02 11.31
C ASP A 64 -16.95 1.25 11.65
N TYR A 65 -16.03 0.64 10.89
CA TYR A 65 -14.60 0.84 11.07
C TYR A 65 -14.14 2.22 10.61
N GLY A 66 -14.75 2.80 9.58
CA GLY A 66 -14.53 4.21 9.21
C GLY A 66 -14.85 5.16 10.36
N ARG A 67 -15.99 4.96 11.04
CA ARG A 67 -16.37 5.79 12.22
C ARG A 67 -15.46 5.54 13.42
N SER A 68 -15.17 4.28 13.75
CA SER A 68 -14.47 3.92 14.99
C SER A 68 -12.94 4.05 14.92
N ILE A 69 -12.34 3.81 13.75
CA ILE A 69 -10.88 3.83 13.54
C ILE A 69 -10.45 5.15 12.89
N ASP A 70 -11.09 5.52 11.80
CA ASP A 70 -10.72 6.72 11.02
C ASP A 70 -11.39 7.99 11.58
N GLY A 71 -12.46 7.84 12.38
CA GLY A 71 -13.21 8.97 12.96
C GLY A 71 -14.08 9.69 11.94
N VAL A 72 -14.39 9.04 10.81
CA VAL A 72 -15.09 9.65 9.67
C VAL A 72 -16.39 8.91 9.42
N GLU A 73 -17.48 9.67 9.27
CA GLU A 73 -18.77 9.14 8.84
C GLU A 73 -18.96 9.39 7.35
N LEU A 74 -18.87 8.32 6.56
CA LEU A 74 -19.03 8.36 5.11
C LEU A 74 -20.46 7.98 4.72
N SER A 75 -21.01 8.66 3.72
CA SER A 75 -22.26 8.26 3.05
C SER A 75 -22.05 7.28 1.90
N GLN A 76 -20.83 7.24 1.35
CA GLN A 76 -20.42 6.36 0.25
C GLN A 76 -18.95 6.00 0.38
N LEU A 77 -18.61 4.76 0.02
CA LEU A 77 -17.24 4.25 0.07
C LEU A 77 -16.45 4.62 -1.20
N GLU A 78 -17.09 4.55 -2.37
CA GLU A 78 -16.45 4.85 -3.65
C GLU A 78 -16.31 6.37 -3.86
N VAL A 79 -15.16 6.79 -4.36
CA VAL A 79 -14.91 8.18 -4.77
C VAL A 79 -15.70 8.45 -6.05
N THR A 80 -16.43 9.57 -6.09
CA THR A 80 -17.24 9.89 -7.28
C THR A 80 -16.40 10.46 -8.41
N GLN A 81 -16.95 10.44 -9.63
CA GLN A 81 -16.31 11.06 -10.78
C GLN A 81 -16.16 12.58 -10.62
N GLU A 82 -17.08 13.23 -9.90
CA GLU A 82 -17.00 14.65 -9.56
C GLU A 82 -15.80 14.93 -8.64
N GLU A 83 -15.58 14.10 -7.62
CA GLU A 83 -14.41 14.22 -6.74
C GLU A 83 -13.09 14.07 -7.51
N ILE A 84 -13.04 13.10 -8.44
CA ILE A 84 -11.89 12.91 -9.33
C ILE A 84 -11.69 14.14 -10.23
N ALA A 85 -12.74 14.67 -10.84
CA ALA A 85 -12.64 15.84 -11.72
C ALA A 85 -12.15 17.08 -10.97
N GLN A 86 -12.68 17.34 -9.77
CA GLN A 86 -12.28 18.46 -8.92
C GLN A 86 -10.82 18.34 -8.46
N SER A 87 -10.36 17.13 -8.16
CA SER A 87 -8.99 16.89 -7.71
C SER A 87 -7.93 17.35 -8.73
N ARG A 88 -8.20 17.17 -10.03
CA ARG A 88 -7.28 17.60 -11.10
C ARG A 88 -7.10 19.11 -11.14
N SER A 89 -8.18 19.87 -10.95
CA SER A 89 -8.12 21.33 -10.87
C SER A 89 -7.46 21.85 -9.59
N ALA A 90 -7.49 21.06 -8.51
CA ALA A 90 -6.91 21.42 -7.23
C ALA A 90 -5.39 21.19 -7.15
N VAL A 91 -4.83 20.37 -8.05
CA VAL A 91 -3.38 20.11 -8.11
C VAL A 91 -2.69 21.20 -8.93
N GLY A 92 -1.72 21.89 -8.34
CA GLY A 92 -0.91 22.90 -9.02
C GLY A 92 -0.14 22.34 -10.22
N LYS A 93 0.07 23.16 -11.25
CA LYS A 93 0.70 22.76 -12.52
C LYS A 93 2.07 22.09 -12.36
N GLU A 94 2.89 22.58 -11.43
CA GLU A 94 4.21 22.02 -11.16
C GLU A 94 4.12 20.60 -10.61
N LEU A 95 3.26 20.37 -9.61
CA LEU A 95 3.03 19.04 -9.05
C LEU A 95 2.41 18.10 -10.09
N MET A 96 1.46 18.58 -10.90
CA MET A 96 0.90 17.77 -11.99
C MET A 96 1.98 17.32 -12.98
N SER A 97 2.84 18.25 -13.40
CA SER A 97 3.95 17.95 -14.31
C SER A 97 4.94 16.94 -13.70
N ALA A 98 5.22 17.06 -12.39
CA ALA A 98 6.07 16.11 -11.69
C ALA A 98 5.45 14.70 -11.60
N LEU A 99 4.14 14.60 -11.36
CA LEU A 99 3.41 13.33 -11.34
C LEU A 99 3.40 12.67 -12.74
N GLU A 100 3.17 13.45 -13.79
CA GLU A 100 3.21 12.96 -15.17
C GLU A 100 4.61 12.47 -15.56
N LEU A 101 5.66 13.23 -15.21
CA LEU A 101 7.05 12.82 -15.44
C LEU A 101 7.39 11.53 -14.69
N ALA A 102 6.98 11.41 -13.42
CA ALA A 102 7.19 10.20 -12.63
C ALA A 102 6.44 9.01 -13.24
N ALA A 103 5.18 9.21 -13.64
CA ALA A 103 4.37 8.16 -14.26
C ALA A 103 5.00 7.66 -15.56
N GLU A 104 5.50 8.56 -16.41
CA GLU A 104 6.16 8.18 -17.66
C GLU A 104 7.43 7.35 -17.40
N ARG A 105 8.26 7.77 -16.44
CA ARG A 105 9.47 7.01 -16.07
C ARG A 105 9.15 5.61 -15.55
N VAL A 106 8.16 5.49 -14.66
CA VAL A 106 7.71 4.20 -14.12
C VAL A 106 7.15 3.32 -15.23
N ARG A 107 6.34 3.88 -16.13
CA ARG A 107 5.77 3.17 -17.27
C ARG A 107 6.86 2.66 -18.21
N SER A 108 7.78 3.53 -18.60
CA SER A 108 8.91 3.21 -19.46
C SER A 108 9.75 2.06 -18.90
N PHE A 109 10.05 2.09 -17.59
CA PHE A 109 10.78 1.01 -16.93
C PHE A 109 10.04 -0.33 -16.97
N HIS A 110 8.76 -0.37 -16.59
CA HIS A 110 8.02 -1.63 -16.57
C HIS A 110 7.69 -2.17 -17.98
N VAL A 111 7.55 -1.29 -18.98
CA VAL A 111 7.40 -1.72 -20.38
C VAL A 111 8.68 -2.41 -20.86
N ALA A 112 9.85 -1.85 -20.54
CA ALA A 112 11.13 -2.48 -20.84
C ALA A 112 11.28 -3.83 -20.11
N GLN A 113 10.91 -3.89 -18.82
CA GLN A 113 10.91 -5.13 -18.05
C GLN A 113 10.02 -6.21 -18.69
N LYS A 114 8.80 -5.87 -19.10
CA LYS A 114 7.87 -6.80 -19.76
C LYS A 114 8.43 -7.36 -21.06
N ARG A 115 9.08 -6.53 -21.88
CA ARG A 115 9.74 -6.96 -23.14
C ARG A 115 10.89 -7.92 -22.88
N ASN A 116 11.61 -7.74 -21.77
CA ASN A 116 12.79 -8.54 -21.42
C ASN A 116 12.48 -9.85 -20.68
N LEU A 117 11.21 -10.26 -20.55
CA LEU A 117 10.84 -11.50 -19.86
C LEU A 117 11.31 -12.78 -20.59
N GLY A 118 11.78 -12.70 -21.84
CA GLY A 118 12.34 -13.83 -22.57
C GLY A 118 11.35 -14.99 -22.78
N LEU A 119 10.08 -14.66 -22.98
CA LEU A 119 8.96 -15.61 -23.05
C LEU A 119 8.78 -16.17 -24.47
N GLU A 120 9.85 -16.71 -25.05
CA GLU A 120 9.82 -17.30 -26.38
C GLU A 120 9.47 -18.79 -26.30
N PHE A 121 8.78 -19.29 -27.33
CA PHE A 121 8.60 -20.72 -27.50
C PHE A 121 9.91 -21.31 -28.05
N VAL A 122 10.39 -22.38 -27.42
CA VAL A 122 11.54 -23.15 -27.90
C VAL A 122 11.10 -24.21 -28.91
N GLU A 123 12.08 -24.72 -29.65
CA GLU A 123 11.90 -25.81 -30.61
C GLU A 123 11.21 -27.02 -29.94
N GLY A 124 10.17 -27.54 -30.59
CA GLY A 124 9.30 -28.59 -30.00
C GLY A 124 8.04 -28.08 -29.29
N GLY A 125 7.78 -26.76 -29.27
CA GLY A 125 6.51 -26.18 -28.81
C GLY A 125 6.40 -25.94 -27.30
N LEU A 126 7.50 -26.05 -26.57
CA LEU A 126 7.55 -25.68 -25.15
C LEU A 126 7.77 -24.17 -25.01
N GLY A 127 7.12 -23.54 -24.04
CA GLY A 127 7.25 -22.09 -23.83
C GLY A 127 6.41 -21.59 -22.67
N PHE A 128 6.44 -20.29 -22.46
CA PHE A 128 5.65 -19.61 -21.42
C PHE A 128 4.58 -18.73 -22.06
N LEU A 129 3.34 -18.87 -21.59
CA LEU A 129 2.28 -17.91 -21.88
C LEU A 129 2.01 -17.09 -20.63
N VAL A 130 2.27 -15.78 -20.69
CA VAL A 130 1.94 -14.86 -19.60
C VAL A 130 0.59 -14.21 -19.85
N ARG A 131 -0.30 -14.32 -18.86
CA ARG A 131 -1.61 -13.68 -18.85
C ARG A 131 -1.72 -12.72 -17.66
N PRO A 132 -2.28 -11.53 -17.85
CA PRO A 132 -2.53 -10.62 -16.74
C PRO A 132 -3.60 -11.19 -15.80
N LEU A 133 -3.60 -10.71 -14.57
CA LEU A 133 -4.70 -10.92 -13.64
C LEU A 133 -5.94 -10.15 -14.10
N GLU A 134 -7.12 -10.61 -13.70
CA GLU A 134 -8.36 -9.94 -14.05
C GLU A 134 -8.51 -8.65 -13.23
N ARG A 135 -8.30 -8.73 -11.92
CA ARG A 135 -8.42 -7.60 -11.00
C ARG A 135 -7.29 -7.53 -9.99
N VAL A 136 -6.72 -6.34 -9.81
CA VAL A 136 -5.70 -6.06 -8.79
C VAL A 136 -6.20 -4.97 -7.84
N GLY A 137 -6.10 -5.24 -6.55
CA GLY A 137 -6.33 -4.28 -5.48
C GLY A 137 -5.02 -3.63 -5.03
N ILE A 138 -5.06 -2.33 -4.80
CA ILE A 138 -3.91 -1.54 -4.38
C ILE A 138 -4.27 -0.83 -3.09
N TYR A 139 -3.56 -1.13 -2.02
CA TYR A 139 -3.64 -0.36 -0.81
C TYR A 139 -2.68 0.83 -0.88
N VAL A 140 -3.20 2.03 -0.69
CA VAL A 140 -2.42 3.27 -0.66
C VAL A 140 -2.49 3.83 0.77
N PRO A 141 -1.36 3.92 1.49
CA PRO A 141 -1.30 4.55 2.80
C PRO A 141 -1.87 5.98 2.77
N GLY A 142 -2.36 6.43 3.91
CA GLY A 142 -2.87 7.79 4.08
C GLY A 142 -2.93 8.19 5.56
N GLY A 143 -3.69 9.24 5.87
CA GLY A 143 -3.79 9.82 7.20
C GLY A 143 -2.89 11.06 7.33
N LYS A 144 -1.68 10.90 7.88
CA LYS A 144 -0.79 12.04 8.17
C LYS A 144 -0.10 12.63 6.93
N ALA A 145 0.05 11.84 5.87
CA ALA A 145 0.67 12.25 4.63
C ALA A 145 -0.06 11.64 3.44
N SER A 146 0.16 12.22 2.26
CA SER A 146 -0.38 11.77 0.99
C SER A 146 0.71 11.05 0.20
N TYR A 147 0.36 9.91 -0.41
CA TYR A 147 1.32 9.03 -1.10
C TYR A 147 0.95 8.77 -2.56
N PRO A 148 0.88 9.81 -3.43
CA PRO A 148 0.60 9.63 -4.85
C PRO A 148 1.65 8.75 -5.54
N SER A 149 2.88 8.74 -5.05
CA SER A 149 3.94 7.86 -5.53
C SER A 149 3.58 6.37 -5.41
N THR A 150 2.91 5.96 -4.34
CA THR A 150 2.48 4.56 -4.14
C THR A 150 1.45 4.17 -5.21
N VAL A 151 0.53 5.07 -5.55
CA VAL A 151 -0.43 4.86 -6.64
C VAL A 151 0.30 4.58 -7.96
N LEU A 152 1.24 5.47 -8.33
CA LEU A 152 1.99 5.32 -9.58
C LEU A 152 2.80 4.02 -9.61
N MET A 153 3.50 3.71 -8.53
CA MET A 153 4.39 2.53 -8.42
C MET A 153 3.66 1.18 -8.42
N THR A 154 2.34 1.17 -8.23
CA THR A 154 1.56 -0.07 -8.15
C THR A 154 0.54 -0.20 -9.28
N ALA A 155 -0.15 0.88 -9.64
CA ALA A 155 -1.17 0.87 -10.70
C ALA A 155 -0.55 0.82 -12.10
N ILE A 156 0.55 1.55 -12.34
CA ILE A 156 1.22 1.55 -13.64
C ILE A 156 1.73 0.15 -14.04
N PRO A 157 2.48 -0.60 -13.19
CA PRO A 157 2.87 -1.95 -13.56
C PRO A 157 1.68 -2.88 -13.78
N ALA A 158 0.58 -2.74 -13.04
CA ALA A 158 -0.65 -3.50 -13.30
C ALA A 158 -1.21 -3.21 -14.71
N ARG A 159 -1.25 -1.94 -15.11
CA ARG A 159 -1.67 -1.55 -16.47
C ARG A 159 -0.71 -2.01 -17.55
N VAL A 160 0.60 -1.93 -17.32
CA VAL A 160 1.60 -2.45 -18.25
C VAL A 160 1.47 -3.97 -18.41
N ALA A 161 1.16 -4.70 -17.34
CA ALA A 161 0.88 -6.13 -17.41
C ALA A 161 -0.36 -6.44 -18.27
N GLY A 162 -1.37 -5.55 -18.23
CA GLY A 162 -2.63 -5.69 -18.95
C GLY A 162 -3.79 -6.10 -18.05
N VAL A 163 -3.71 -5.78 -16.75
CA VAL A 163 -4.78 -6.05 -15.77
C VAL A 163 -6.07 -5.36 -16.21
N GLY A 164 -7.17 -6.12 -16.19
CA GLY A 164 -8.49 -5.65 -16.59
C GLY A 164 -9.02 -4.53 -15.69
N GLU A 165 -9.06 -4.79 -14.39
CA GLU A 165 -9.56 -3.83 -13.40
C GLU A 165 -8.53 -3.55 -12.28
N VAL A 166 -8.23 -2.27 -12.05
CA VAL A 166 -7.32 -1.79 -11.00
C VAL A 166 -8.13 -0.99 -10.00
N VAL A 167 -8.16 -1.49 -8.77
CA VAL A 167 -8.90 -0.91 -7.65
C VAL A 167 -7.93 -0.34 -6.64
N VAL A 168 -8.18 0.86 -6.15
CA VAL A 168 -7.42 1.48 -5.06
C VAL A 168 -8.27 1.57 -3.81
N ALA A 169 -7.71 1.21 -2.66
CA ALA A 169 -8.27 1.52 -1.34
C ALA A 169 -7.30 2.42 -0.58
N THR A 170 -7.80 3.51 -0.02
CA THR A 170 -7.02 4.47 0.75
C THR A 170 -7.88 5.06 1.87
N PRO A 171 -7.36 5.25 3.10
CA PRO A 171 -8.14 5.86 4.17
C PRO A 171 -8.54 7.29 3.77
N PRO A 172 -9.77 7.73 4.13
CA PRO A 172 -10.16 9.11 3.92
C PRO A 172 -9.35 10.05 4.81
N ALA A 173 -9.26 11.31 4.41
CA ALA A 173 -8.87 12.42 5.27
C ALA A 173 -9.95 12.66 6.35
N PRO A 174 -9.66 13.43 7.42
CA PRO A 174 -10.63 13.70 8.49
C PRO A 174 -11.94 14.36 8.02
N ASP A 175 -11.94 15.00 6.85
CA ASP A 175 -13.12 15.60 6.21
C ASP A 175 -13.88 14.62 5.29
N GLY A 176 -13.47 13.35 5.21
CA GLY A 176 -14.07 12.34 4.36
C GLY A 176 -13.61 12.35 2.91
N THR A 177 -12.69 13.23 2.53
CA THR A 177 -12.16 13.31 1.16
C THR A 177 -10.92 12.43 0.96
N VAL A 178 -10.50 12.25 -0.29
CA VAL A 178 -9.19 11.67 -0.61
C VAL A 178 -8.28 12.81 -1.08
N PRO A 179 -7.00 12.87 -0.65
CA PRO A 179 -6.09 13.92 -1.08
C PRO A 179 -6.04 14.08 -2.61
N ALA A 180 -6.15 15.32 -3.09
CA ALA A 180 -6.26 15.61 -4.51
C ALA A 180 -5.08 15.06 -5.34
N ALA A 181 -3.86 15.08 -4.78
CA ALA A 181 -2.68 14.50 -5.44
C ALA A 181 -2.81 12.99 -5.64
N THR A 182 -3.40 12.25 -4.70
CA THR A 182 -3.66 10.81 -4.81
C THR A 182 -4.66 10.51 -5.92
N LEU A 183 -5.75 11.28 -6.00
CA LEU A 183 -6.76 11.15 -7.05
C LEU A 183 -6.20 11.51 -8.42
N ALA A 184 -5.40 12.58 -8.53
CA ALA A 184 -4.72 12.94 -9.77
C ALA A 184 -3.77 11.83 -10.23
N ALA A 185 -2.95 11.28 -9.33
CA ALA A 185 -2.07 10.15 -9.62
C ALA A 185 -2.84 8.90 -10.06
N ALA A 186 -4.00 8.63 -9.45
CA ALA A 186 -4.88 7.52 -9.84
C ALA A 186 -5.41 7.71 -11.26
N GLY A 187 -5.82 8.92 -11.63
CA GLY A 187 -6.23 9.25 -13.00
C GLY A 187 -5.09 9.10 -14.02
N ILE A 188 -3.87 9.53 -13.67
CA ILE A 188 -2.67 9.39 -14.54
C ILE A 188 -2.27 7.91 -14.72
N ALA A 189 -2.31 7.13 -13.63
CA ALA A 189 -1.97 5.72 -13.66
C ALA A 189 -3.05 4.83 -14.30
N GLY A 190 -4.25 5.39 -14.50
CA GLY A 190 -5.40 4.70 -15.05
C GLY A 190 -6.02 3.72 -14.05
N VAL A 191 -6.27 4.15 -12.82
CA VAL A 191 -7.06 3.37 -11.84
C VAL A 191 -8.55 3.42 -12.24
N ASP A 192 -9.28 2.30 -12.09
CA ASP A 192 -10.71 2.27 -12.44
C ASP A 192 -11.60 2.77 -11.31
N ARG A 193 -11.34 2.30 -10.08
CA ARG A 193 -12.19 2.54 -8.90
C ARG A 193 -11.36 2.85 -7.68
N ILE A 194 -11.81 3.80 -6.87
CA ILE A 194 -11.09 4.27 -5.68
C ILE A 194 -12.06 4.23 -4.50
N PHE A 195 -11.65 3.61 -3.41
CA PHE A 195 -12.46 3.44 -2.20
C PHE A 195 -11.81 4.10 -0.99
N LYS A 196 -12.63 4.84 -0.23
CA LYS A 196 -12.31 5.57 1.00
C LYS A 196 -12.25 4.64 2.21
N VAL A 197 -11.37 3.64 2.14
CA VAL A 197 -11.25 2.59 3.15
C VAL A 197 -9.77 2.35 3.47
N GLY A 198 -9.41 2.39 4.76
CA GLY A 198 -8.06 2.16 5.25
C GLY A 198 -7.84 0.80 5.93
N GLY A 199 -6.61 0.58 6.40
CA GLY A 199 -6.30 -0.46 7.38
C GLY A 199 -6.57 -1.91 6.94
N ALA A 200 -6.80 -2.77 7.94
CA ALA A 200 -7.10 -4.18 7.73
C ALA A 200 -8.47 -4.39 7.05
N GLN A 201 -9.42 -3.48 7.28
CA GLN A 201 -10.76 -3.52 6.68
C GLN A 201 -10.73 -3.29 5.16
N ALA A 202 -9.82 -2.45 4.65
CA ALA A 202 -9.59 -2.31 3.21
C ALA A 202 -9.05 -3.60 2.57
N VAL A 203 -8.08 -4.24 3.24
CA VAL A 203 -7.52 -5.53 2.79
C VAL A 203 -8.60 -6.61 2.80
N ALA A 204 -9.44 -6.66 3.83
CA ALA A 204 -10.57 -7.58 3.92
C ALA A 204 -11.56 -7.36 2.75
N ALA A 205 -11.95 -6.11 2.50
CA ALA A 205 -12.89 -5.75 1.45
C ALA A 205 -12.39 -6.20 0.07
N MET A 206 -11.11 -5.96 -0.24
CA MET A 206 -10.51 -6.41 -1.50
C MET A 206 -10.35 -7.94 -1.57
N ALA A 207 -10.06 -8.61 -0.46
CA ALA A 207 -9.85 -10.06 -0.43
C ALA A 207 -11.15 -10.86 -0.57
N TYR A 208 -12.23 -10.39 0.07
CA TYR A 208 -13.51 -11.10 0.12
C TYR A 208 -14.55 -10.55 -0.86
N GLY A 209 -14.44 -9.28 -1.23
CA GLY A 209 -15.51 -8.52 -1.86
C GLY A 209 -16.57 -8.09 -0.85
N THR A 210 -17.23 -6.97 -1.15
CA THR A 210 -18.42 -6.46 -0.46
C THR A 210 -19.45 -6.01 -1.49
N GLU A 211 -20.54 -5.39 -1.05
CA GLU A 211 -21.56 -4.81 -1.93
C GLU A 211 -20.96 -3.72 -2.84
N SER A 212 -20.06 -2.89 -2.31
CA SER A 212 -19.38 -1.83 -3.08
C SER A 212 -18.02 -2.24 -3.64
N VAL A 213 -17.19 -2.93 -2.83
CA VAL A 213 -15.78 -3.20 -3.16
C VAL A 213 -15.67 -4.57 -3.85
N PRO A 214 -15.17 -4.64 -5.09
CA PRO A 214 -15.07 -5.92 -5.79
C PRO A 214 -13.93 -6.77 -5.22
N ARG A 215 -14.12 -8.10 -5.20
CA ARG A 215 -13.06 -9.05 -4.85
C ARG A 215 -11.96 -9.03 -5.90
N VAL A 216 -10.69 -8.96 -5.48
CA VAL A 216 -9.52 -8.90 -6.36
C VAL A 216 -8.72 -10.21 -6.35
N ASP A 217 -7.85 -10.41 -7.34
CA ASP A 217 -6.98 -11.59 -7.45
C ASP A 217 -5.67 -11.42 -6.69
N LYS A 218 -5.17 -10.17 -6.61
CA LYS A 218 -3.93 -9.81 -5.91
C LYS A 218 -4.07 -8.47 -5.22
N ILE A 219 -3.57 -8.38 -3.99
CA ILE A 219 -3.44 -7.12 -3.23
C ILE A 219 -1.98 -6.69 -3.19
N CYS A 220 -1.73 -5.48 -3.68
CA CYS A 220 -0.42 -4.84 -3.67
C CYS A 220 -0.43 -3.59 -2.78
N GLY A 221 0.76 -3.13 -2.41
CA GLY A 221 0.98 -1.88 -1.71
C GLY A 221 1.50 -2.05 -0.28
N PRO A 222 2.31 -1.10 0.19
CA PRO A 222 2.82 -1.07 1.55
C PRO A 222 1.74 -0.61 2.53
N GLY A 223 1.91 -0.89 3.81
CA GLY A 223 1.02 -0.38 4.84
C GLY A 223 1.60 -0.57 6.23
N ASN A 224 0.85 -0.12 7.22
CA ASN A 224 1.23 -0.33 8.62
C ASN A 224 1.11 -1.82 9.01
N ILE A 225 1.47 -2.12 10.26
CA ILE A 225 1.42 -3.48 10.80
C ILE A 225 0.05 -4.17 10.62
N PHE A 226 -1.07 -3.45 10.72
CA PHE A 226 -2.41 -4.04 10.53
C PHE A 226 -2.64 -4.46 9.09
N VAL A 227 -2.19 -3.65 8.12
CA VAL A 227 -2.26 -3.98 6.69
C VAL A 227 -1.38 -5.18 6.38
N THR A 228 -0.15 -5.20 6.91
CA THR A 228 0.79 -6.32 6.71
C THR A 228 0.25 -7.62 7.31
N LEU A 229 -0.27 -7.60 8.54
CA LEU A 229 -0.89 -8.77 9.17
C LEU A 229 -2.17 -9.19 8.44
N ALA A 230 -2.98 -8.24 7.98
CA ALA A 230 -4.18 -8.55 7.20
C ALA A 230 -3.80 -9.27 5.90
N LYS A 231 -2.83 -8.73 5.13
CA LYS A 231 -2.29 -9.35 3.91
C LYS A 231 -1.78 -10.77 4.17
N LYS A 232 -1.07 -10.96 5.29
CA LYS A 232 -0.60 -12.28 5.73
C LYS A 232 -1.77 -13.25 5.96
N GLN A 233 -2.79 -12.82 6.70
CA GLN A 233 -3.92 -13.67 7.07
C GLN A 233 -4.85 -13.99 5.90
N VAL A 234 -4.97 -13.11 4.89
CA VAL A 234 -5.77 -13.38 3.67
C VAL A 234 -4.97 -14.07 2.56
N TYR A 235 -3.66 -14.27 2.73
CA TYR A 235 -2.85 -14.97 1.74
C TYR A 235 -3.35 -16.40 1.53
N GLY A 236 -3.53 -16.79 0.26
CA GLY A 236 -4.15 -18.05 -0.14
C GLY A 236 -5.64 -17.91 -0.50
N ILE A 237 -6.32 -16.87 0.01
CA ILE A 237 -7.64 -16.45 -0.48
C ILE A 237 -7.49 -15.45 -1.63
N VAL A 238 -6.46 -14.60 -1.51
CA VAL A 238 -6.00 -13.63 -2.50
C VAL A 238 -4.47 -13.65 -2.52
N ALA A 239 -3.86 -13.36 -3.67
CA ALA A 239 -2.40 -13.22 -3.75
C ALA A 239 -1.95 -11.90 -3.11
N ILE A 240 -0.69 -11.85 -2.66
CA ILE A 240 -0.07 -10.61 -2.17
C ILE A 240 1.28 -10.39 -2.87
N ASP A 241 1.73 -9.14 -2.96
CA ASP A 241 3.05 -8.76 -3.47
C ASP A 241 4.19 -9.06 -2.47
N GLY A 242 3.91 -8.94 -1.17
CA GLY A 242 4.85 -9.29 -0.11
C GLY A 242 4.41 -8.81 1.26
N LEU A 243 5.16 -9.24 2.28
CA LEU A 243 5.09 -8.73 3.64
C LEU A 243 6.22 -7.73 3.84
N TYR A 244 5.87 -6.46 3.83
CA TYR A 244 6.84 -5.38 3.98
C TYR A 244 7.02 -5.03 5.45
N GLY A 245 8.29 -4.87 5.84
CA GLY A 245 8.67 -4.29 7.12
C GLY A 245 8.74 -2.75 7.06
N PRO A 246 9.23 -2.11 8.13
CA PRO A 246 9.62 -0.70 8.10
C PRO A 246 10.60 -0.41 6.96
N THR A 247 10.59 0.81 6.44
CA THR A 247 11.54 1.22 5.40
C THR A 247 12.97 1.27 5.97
N GLU A 248 13.94 0.81 5.18
CA GLU A 248 15.34 0.73 5.56
C GLU A 248 16.22 1.31 4.45
N THR A 249 17.30 2.00 4.81
CA THR A 249 18.33 2.52 3.87
C THR A 249 19.70 2.22 4.43
N VAL A 250 20.61 1.74 3.57
CA VAL A 250 22.02 1.50 3.89
C VAL A 250 22.88 2.36 2.99
N ILE A 251 23.77 3.15 3.59
CA ILE A 251 24.74 3.97 2.87
C ILE A 251 26.12 3.34 3.05
N LEU A 252 26.78 3.05 1.94
CA LEU A 252 28.20 2.71 1.89
C LEU A 252 28.95 3.96 1.41
N ALA A 253 29.83 4.47 2.26
CA ALA A 253 30.61 5.68 2.00
C ALA A 253 32.09 5.42 2.27
N ASP A 254 32.93 5.82 1.33
CA ASP A 254 34.39 5.87 1.49
C ASP A 254 34.86 7.34 1.54
N ASP A 255 36.18 7.55 1.47
CA ASP A 255 36.79 8.89 1.55
C ASP A 255 36.42 9.81 0.36
N SER A 256 35.81 9.28 -0.71
CA SER A 256 35.32 10.07 -1.84
C SER A 256 33.90 10.59 -1.65
N ALA A 257 33.18 10.09 -0.64
CA ALA A 257 31.79 10.42 -0.42
C ALA A 257 31.62 11.84 0.14
N ASN A 258 30.62 12.57 -0.35
CA ASN A 258 30.26 13.87 0.22
C ASN A 258 29.50 13.66 1.55
N PRO A 259 30.05 14.07 2.70
CA PRO A 259 29.44 13.82 3.99
C PRO A 259 28.07 14.49 4.16
N VAL A 260 27.82 15.62 3.47
CA VAL A 260 26.53 16.32 3.51
C VAL A 260 25.45 15.49 2.82
N PHE A 261 25.77 14.85 1.69
CA PHE A 261 24.81 14.00 0.99
C PHE A 261 24.53 12.71 1.77
N CYS A 262 25.55 12.07 2.34
CA CYS A 262 25.34 10.92 3.21
C CYS A 262 24.44 11.25 4.41
N ALA A 263 24.63 12.42 5.03
CA ALA A 263 23.77 12.86 6.13
C ALA A 263 22.33 13.13 5.66
N ALA A 264 22.14 13.78 4.50
CA ALA A 264 20.82 14.03 3.93
C ALA A 264 20.08 12.73 3.59
N ASP A 265 20.75 11.76 2.98
CA ASP A 265 20.18 10.45 2.63
C ASP A 265 19.78 9.63 3.86
N LEU A 266 20.56 9.72 4.96
CA LEU A 266 20.19 9.11 6.24
C LEU A 266 18.94 9.75 6.84
N LEU A 267 18.84 11.08 6.77
CA LEU A 267 17.70 11.83 7.31
C LEU A 267 16.43 11.58 6.49
N ALA A 268 16.55 11.51 5.16
CA ALA A 268 15.42 11.29 4.25
C ALA A 268 14.66 9.97 4.52
N GLN A 269 15.30 8.97 5.12
CA GLN A 269 14.64 7.72 5.52
C GLN A 269 14.20 7.71 6.99
N ALA A 270 14.79 8.58 7.82
CA ALA A 270 14.54 8.59 9.26
C ALA A 270 13.30 9.40 9.67
N GLU A 271 12.78 10.26 8.78
CA GLU A 271 11.57 11.07 8.98
C GLU A 271 10.27 10.24 9.02
#